data_AF-A0A9P7BD94-F1
#
_entry.id   AF-A0A9P7BD94-F1
#
_cell.length_a   1.000
_cell.length_b   1.000
_cell.length_c   1.000
_cell.angle_alpha   90.00
_cell.angle_beta   90.00
_cell.angle_gamma   90.00
#
_symmetry.space_group_name_H-M   'P 1'
#
loop_
_entity.id
_entity.type
_entity.pdbx_description
1 polymer ?
#
loop_
_entity_poly.entity_id
_entity_poly.type
_entity_poly.pdbx_seq_one_letter_code
_entity_poly.pdbx_strand_id
1 'polypeptide(L)'
;MANQQSLSRKNITNGVKNSVRRLGAYIDVLRIHRFDSNTPIKETMKVLNDVIETNDVKYIGTSSMRPIQFFKIQSVAEQNGWFKFVKVQSYYSFLYGEDERDLDIYYKKYNISFTP
;
A
#
# COMPACT_ATOMS: atom_id res chain seq x y z
N MET A 1 -3.21 10.77 -23.20
CA MET A 1 -2.60 9.59 -22.55
C MET A 1 -2.94 9.66 -21.07
N ALA A 2 -3.75 8.74 -20.54
CA ALA A 2 -4.15 8.77 -19.14
C ALA A 2 -2.94 8.40 -18.27
N ASN A 3 -2.67 9.20 -17.24
CA ASN A 3 -1.53 9.05 -16.34
C ASN A 3 -1.69 7.75 -15.53
N GLN A 4 -1.20 6.62 -16.05
CA GLN A 4 -1.34 5.29 -15.44
C GLN A 4 -0.53 5.13 -14.13
N GLN A 5 0.25 6.14 -13.75
CA GLN A 5 1.15 6.10 -12.60
C GLN A 5 0.60 6.75 -11.32
N SER A 6 -0.55 7.45 -11.37
CA SER A 6 -1.10 8.09 -10.17
C SER A 6 -1.96 7.13 -9.35
N LEU A 7 -1.93 7.29 -8.02
CA LEU A 7 -2.78 6.57 -7.07
C LEU A 7 -4.18 7.20 -6.94
N SER A 8 -4.65 7.88 -7.98
CA SER A 8 -6.00 8.45 -8.01
C SER A 8 -7.06 7.37 -7.86
N ARG A 9 -8.24 7.74 -7.32
CA ARG A 9 -9.38 6.84 -7.17
C ARG A 9 -9.69 6.04 -8.43
N LYS A 10 -9.76 6.72 -9.58
CA LYS A 10 -10.05 6.09 -10.88
C LYS A 10 -9.04 5.00 -11.24
N ASN A 11 -7.75 5.26 -11.02
CA ASN A 11 -6.70 4.33 -11.39
C ASN A 11 -6.68 3.08 -10.49
N ILE A 12 -6.81 3.26 -9.17
CA ILE A 12 -6.85 2.13 -8.23
C ILE A 12 -8.08 1.26 -8.52
N THR A 13 -9.28 1.84 -8.59
CA THR A 13 -10.50 1.06 -8.82
C THR A 13 -10.48 0.34 -10.16
N ASN A 14 -10.03 0.99 -11.24
CA ASN A 14 -9.93 0.34 -12.55
C ASN A 14 -8.83 -0.73 -12.57
N GLY A 15 -7.70 -0.49 -11.91
CA GLY A 15 -6.59 -1.43 -11.79
C GLY A 15 -7.01 -2.71 -11.07
N VAL A 16 -7.71 -2.57 -9.94
CA VAL A 16 -8.26 -3.70 -9.17
C VAL A 16 -9.27 -4.48 -10.00
N LYS A 17 -10.30 -3.82 -10.55
CA LYS A 17 -11.32 -4.48 -11.38
C LYS A 17 -10.73 -5.25 -12.56
N ASN A 18 -9.77 -4.65 -13.26
CA ASN A 18 -9.11 -5.32 -14.38
C ASN A 18 -8.27 -6.51 -13.91
N SER A 19 -7.64 -6.43 -12.74
CA SER A 19 -6.82 -7.50 -12.19
C SER A 19 -7.67 -8.66 -11.69
N VAL A 20 -8.75 -8.39 -10.96
CA VAL A 20 -9.75 -9.39 -10.54
C VAL A 20 -10.35 -10.08 -11.77
N ARG A 21 -10.71 -9.32 -12.82
CA ARG A 21 -11.21 -9.90 -14.08
C ARG A 21 -10.19 -10.83 -14.75
N ARG A 22 -8.89 -10.48 -14.72
CA ARG A 22 -7.83 -11.32 -15.30
C ARG A 22 -7.52 -12.56 -14.46
N LEU A 23 -7.55 -12.45 -13.13
CA LEU A 23 -7.36 -13.59 -12.25
C LEU A 23 -8.56 -14.54 -12.24
N GLY A 24 -9.77 -14.03 -12.48
CA GLY A 24 -11.01 -14.78 -12.24
C GLY A 24 -11.30 -15.00 -10.74
N ALA A 25 -10.59 -14.29 -9.86
CA ALA A 25 -10.67 -14.41 -8.42
C ALA A 25 -10.33 -13.06 -7.75
N TYR A 26 -10.58 -12.97 -6.44
CA TYR A 26 -10.22 -11.80 -5.63
C TYR A 26 -8.69 -11.72 -5.42
N ILE A 27 -8.19 -10.57 -4.98
CA ILE A 27 -6.77 -10.33 -4.71
C ILE A 27 -6.48 -10.54 -3.21
N ASP A 28 -5.59 -11.45 -2.83
CA ASP A 28 -5.22 -11.60 -1.42
C ASP A 28 -4.49 -10.36 -0.88
N VAL A 29 -3.47 -9.87 -1.59
CA VAL A 29 -2.70 -8.69 -1.18
C VAL A 29 -2.51 -7.72 -2.35
N LEU A 30 -3.16 -6.56 -2.28
CA LEU A 30 -2.91 -5.46 -3.21
C LEU A 30 -1.69 -4.65 -2.74
N ARG A 31 -0.67 -4.50 -3.59
CA ARG A 31 0.50 -3.67 -3.28
C ARG A 31 0.47 -2.37 -4.07
N ILE A 32 0.63 -1.25 -3.38
CA ILE A 32 0.95 0.02 -4.04
C ILE A 32 2.44 0.08 -4.33
N HIS A 33 2.82 0.40 -5.57
CA HIS A 33 4.20 0.25 -6.01
C HIS A 33 5.11 1.45 -5.65
N ARG A 34 4.53 2.65 -5.49
CA ARG A 34 5.22 3.88 -5.10
C ARG A 34 4.27 4.80 -4.34
N PHE A 35 4.83 5.63 -3.46
CA PHE A 35 4.09 6.74 -2.87
C PHE A 35 3.81 7.81 -3.94
N ASP A 36 2.55 8.20 -4.11
CA ASP A 36 2.15 9.29 -4.99
C ASP A 36 1.94 10.57 -4.17
N SER A 37 2.80 11.55 -4.37
CA SER A 37 2.71 12.86 -3.70
C SER A 37 1.68 13.79 -4.33
N ASN A 38 1.18 13.48 -5.52
CA ASN A 38 0.21 14.31 -6.24
C ASN A 38 -1.23 14.02 -5.83
N THR A 39 -1.49 12.84 -5.26
CA THR A 39 -2.81 12.44 -4.76
C THR A 39 -2.86 12.62 -3.24
N PRO A 40 -3.89 13.26 -2.67
CA PRO A 40 -4.02 13.38 -1.22
C PRO A 40 -4.00 12.01 -0.53
N ILE A 41 -3.18 11.86 0.50
CA ILE A 41 -3.01 10.59 1.24
C ILE A 41 -4.36 10.03 1.70
N LYS A 42 -5.23 10.91 2.20
CA LYS A 42 -6.58 10.54 2.65
C LYS A 42 -7.46 10.00 1.52
N GLU A 43 -7.33 10.55 0.30
CA GLU A 43 -8.04 10.03 -0.87
C GLU A 43 -7.54 8.63 -1.21
N THR A 44 -6.22 8.47 -1.36
CA THR A 44 -5.60 7.18 -1.66
C THR A 44 -6.03 6.12 -0.63
N MET A 45 -5.95 6.43 0.66
CA MET A 45 -6.33 5.51 1.72
C MET A 45 -7.82 5.19 1.75
N LYS A 46 -8.69 6.17 1.48
CA LYS A 46 -10.12 5.89 1.39
C LYS A 46 -10.42 4.90 0.28
N VAL A 47 -9.77 5.06 -0.89
CA VAL A 47 -9.98 4.14 -2.02
C VAL A 47 -9.45 2.74 -1.71
N LEU A 48 -8.28 2.64 -1.07
CA LEU A 48 -7.73 1.36 -0.63
C LEU A 48 -8.63 0.66 0.39
N ASN A 49 -9.26 1.41 1.28
CA ASN A 49 -10.26 0.89 2.20
C ASN A 49 -11.52 0.42 1.46
N ASP A 50 -12.04 1.22 0.54
CA ASP A 50 -13.25 0.90 -0.24
C ASP A 50 -13.10 -0.43 -1.01
N VAL A 51 -11.92 -0.70 -1.61
CA VAL A 51 -11.69 -1.96 -2.35
C VAL A 51 -11.54 -3.19 -1.45
N ILE A 52 -11.21 -2.99 -0.17
CA ILE A 52 -11.23 -4.06 0.83
C ILE A 52 -12.68 -4.33 1.27
N GLU A 53 -13.46 -3.27 1.51
CA GLU A 53 -14.88 -3.39 1.86
C GLU A 53 -15.70 -4.09 0.77
N THR A 54 -15.35 -3.92 -0.51
CA THR A 54 -16.00 -4.64 -1.61
C THR A 54 -15.58 -6.11 -1.75
N ASN A 55 -14.67 -6.61 -0.90
CA ASN A 55 -14.07 -7.95 -0.97
C ASN A 55 -13.32 -8.26 -2.28
N ASP A 56 -13.02 -7.25 -3.11
CA ASP A 56 -12.15 -7.42 -4.27
C ASP A 56 -10.69 -7.65 -3.85
N VAL A 57 -10.32 -7.14 -2.66
CA VAL A 57 -8.99 -7.22 -2.05
C VAL A 57 -9.13 -7.62 -0.59
N LYS A 58 -8.32 -8.57 -0.08
CA LYS A 58 -8.32 -8.93 1.35
C LYS A 58 -7.41 -8.06 2.20
N TYR A 59 -6.20 -7.78 1.70
CA TYR A 59 -5.19 -7.04 2.43
C TYR A 59 -4.45 -6.04 1.54
N ILE A 60 -3.88 -5.00 2.15
CA ILE A 60 -3.04 -4.02 1.46
C ILE A 60 -1.60 -4.07 1.94
N GLY A 61 -0.70 -3.89 0.99
CA GLY A 61 0.73 -3.76 1.19
C GLY A 61 1.32 -2.59 0.41
N THR A 62 2.58 -2.30 0.66
CA THR A 62 3.31 -1.23 -0.02
C THR A 62 4.64 -1.75 -0.54
N SER A 63 5.12 -1.13 -1.62
CA SER A 63 6.48 -1.26 -2.12
C SER A 63 7.18 0.09 -2.08
N SER A 64 8.46 0.09 -1.72
CA SER A 64 9.37 1.22 -1.98
C SER A 64 8.85 2.58 -1.46
N MET A 65 8.46 2.62 -0.19
CA MET A 65 7.96 3.83 0.49
C MET A 65 8.93 4.23 1.61
N ARG A 66 9.29 5.51 1.69
CA ARG A 66 10.18 6.00 2.76
C ARG A 66 9.52 5.80 4.13
N PRO A 67 10.29 5.56 5.21
CA PRO A 67 9.76 5.37 6.56
C PRO A 67 8.73 6.42 6.99
N ILE A 68 9.04 7.70 6.75
CA ILE A 68 8.17 8.81 7.14
C ILE A 68 6.87 8.88 6.33
N GLN A 69 6.90 8.46 5.06
CA GLN A 69 5.69 8.38 4.22
C GLN A 69 4.80 7.23 4.70
N PHE A 70 5.43 6.10 5.04
CA PHE A 70 4.74 4.94 5.58
C PHE A 70 4.06 5.23 6.93
N PHE A 71 4.77 5.93 7.82
CA PHE A 71 4.19 6.37 9.08
C PHE A 71 2.98 7.28 8.85
N LYS A 72 3.11 8.30 7.99
CA LYS A 72 2.00 9.22 7.67
C LYS A 72 0.77 8.49 7.13
N ILE A 73 0.96 7.56 6.19
CA ILE A 73 -0.18 6.85 5.59
C ILE A 73 -0.83 5.88 6.58
N GLN A 74 -0.05 5.20 7.43
CA GLN A 74 -0.58 4.37 8.51
C GLN A 74 -1.34 5.19 9.56
N SER A 75 -0.84 6.37 9.94
CA SER A 75 -1.55 7.25 10.88
C SER A 75 -2.88 7.73 10.32
N VAL A 76 -2.95 8.04 9.02
CA VAL A 76 -4.22 8.40 8.36
C VAL A 76 -5.20 7.22 8.40
N ALA A 77 -4.73 6.00 8.15
CA ALA A 77 -5.56 4.81 8.25
C ALA A 77 -6.15 4.66 9.66
N GLU A 78 -5.30 4.76 10.68
CA GLU A 78 -5.68 4.61 12.09
C GLU A 78 -6.66 5.69 12.56
N GLN A 79 -6.41 6.96 12.23
CA GLN A 79 -7.28 8.08 12.61
C GLN A 79 -8.69 8.00 12.01
N ASN A 80 -8.84 7.34 10.86
CA ASN A 80 -10.14 7.20 10.17
C ASN A 80 -10.77 5.81 10.40
N GLY A 81 -10.14 4.94 11.20
CA GLY A 81 -10.62 3.58 11.44
C GLY A 81 -10.58 2.68 10.19
N TRP A 82 -9.67 2.95 9.25
CA TRP A 82 -9.53 2.20 8.01
C TRP A 82 -8.55 1.04 8.12
N PHE A 83 -8.62 0.12 7.16
CA PHE A 83 -7.65 -0.98 7.06
C PHE A 83 -6.21 -0.46 6.91
N LYS A 84 -5.31 -1.06 7.68
CA LYS A 84 -3.88 -0.71 7.74
C LYS A 84 -3.05 -1.58 6.80
N PHE A 85 -1.86 -1.08 6.44
CA PHE A 85 -0.89 -1.89 5.69
C PHE A 85 -0.35 -3.02 6.56
N VAL A 86 -0.37 -4.25 6.03
CA VAL A 86 0.10 -5.45 6.73
C VAL A 86 1.43 -5.97 6.19
N LYS A 87 1.83 -5.52 5.00
CA LYS A 87 3.03 -6.00 4.32
C LYS A 87 3.80 -4.87 3.64
N VAL A 88 5.12 -4.85 3.83
CA VAL A 88 6.04 -3.98 3.09
C VAL A 88 7.00 -4.83 2.27
N GLN A 89 7.14 -4.48 0.99
CA GLN A 89 8.21 -4.96 0.14
C GLN A 89 9.23 -3.82 -0.07
N SER A 90 10.48 -3.98 0.36
CA SER A 90 11.52 -2.99 0.05
C SER A 90 12.72 -3.67 -0.56
N TYR A 91 13.46 -2.92 -1.38
CA TYR A 91 14.65 -3.44 -2.03
C TYR A 91 15.74 -3.68 -0.99
N TYR A 92 16.18 -4.93 -0.87
CA TYR A 92 17.29 -5.30 -0.01
C TYR A 92 18.47 -5.81 -0.85
N SER A 93 19.66 -5.29 -0.55
CA SER A 93 20.91 -5.87 -1.06
C SER A 93 22.04 -5.63 -0.08
N PHE A 94 23.15 -6.37 -0.23
CA PHE A 94 24.34 -6.18 0.62
C PHE A 94 24.84 -4.72 0.67
N LEU A 95 24.59 -3.95 -0.40
CA LEU A 95 24.96 -2.54 -0.51
C LEU A 95 23.88 -1.56 -0.03
N TYR A 96 22.63 -2.03 0.15
CA TYR A 96 21.47 -1.21 0.48
C TYR A 96 20.67 -1.83 1.63
N GLY A 97 20.94 -1.35 2.84
CA GLY A 97 20.23 -1.73 4.09
C GLY A 97 19.72 -0.52 4.88
N GLU A 98 19.61 0.66 4.26
CA GLU A 98 19.22 1.88 5.00
C GLU A 98 17.80 1.81 5.57
N ASP A 99 16.87 1.13 4.89
CA ASP A 99 15.50 0.96 5.38
C ASP A 99 15.43 0.09 6.65
N GLU A 100 16.35 -0.87 6.85
CA GLU A 100 16.25 -1.83 7.97
C GLU A 100 16.38 -1.19 9.35
N ARG A 101 17.25 -0.18 9.52
CA ARG A 101 17.57 0.34 10.87
C ARG A 101 16.39 1.02 11.55
N ASP A 102 15.60 1.79 10.81
CA ASP A 102 14.49 2.56 11.38
C ASP A 102 13.14 1.83 11.26
N LEU A 103 12.95 1.04 10.20
CA LEU A 103 11.66 0.43 9.92
C LEU A 103 11.48 -0.95 10.55
N ASP A 104 12.55 -1.73 10.77
CA ASP A 104 12.40 -3.08 11.32
C ASP A 104 11.79 -3.06 12.74
N ILE A 105 12.21 -2.10 13.58
CA ILE A 105 11.62 -1.88 14.91
C ILE A 105 10.13 -1.54 14.79
N TYR A 106 9.78 -0.65 13.86
CA TYR A 106 8.40 -0.26 13.63
C TYR A 106 7.56 -1.44 13.13
N TYR A 107 8.07 -2.21 12.16
CA TYR A 107 7.36 -3.35 11.59
C TYR A 107 7.07 -4.42 12.62
N LYS A 108 8.06 -4.75 13.46
CA LYS A 108 7.87 -5.68 14.59
C LYS A 108 6.83 -5.17 15.58
N LYS A 109 6.85 -3.87 15.91
CA LYS A 109 5.90 -3.28 16.86
C LYS A 109 4.45 -3.31 16.35
N TYR A 110 4.24 -3.12 15.04
CA TYR A 110 2.92 -3.02 14.43
C TYR A 110 2.48 -4.30 13.70
N ASN A 111 3.18 -5.42 13.89
CA ASN A 111 2.93 -6.71 13.24
C ASN A 111 2.86 -6.63 11.70
N ILE A 112 3.75 -5.83 11.11
CA ILE A 112 3.86 -5.65 9.67
C ILE A 112 4.93 -6.62 9.14
N SER A 113 4.59 -7.40 8.14
CA SER A 113 5.53 -8.32 7.50
C SER A 113 6.43 -7.56 6.52
N PHE A 114 7.75 -7.67 6.69
CA PHE A 114 8.73 -7.19 5.74
C PHE A 114 9.10 -8.28 4.72
N THR A 115 9.29 -7.90 3.46
CA THR A 115 9.80 -8.80 2.41
C THR A 115 10.86 -8.06 1.60
N PRO A 116 12.10 -8.58 1.54
CA PRO A 116 13.17 -8.01 0.72
C PRO A 116 12.93 -8.16 -0.80
#